data_AF-A0A820B9A3-F1
#
_entry.id   AF-A0A820B9A3-F1
#
_cell.length_a   1.000
_cell.length_b   1.000
_cell.length_c   1.000
_cell.angle_alpha   90.00
_cell.angle_beta   90.00
_cell.angle_gamma   90.00
#
_symmetry.space_group_name_H-M   'P 1'
#
loop_
_entity.id
_entity.type
_entity.pdbx_description
1 polymer ?
#
loop_
_entity_poly.entity_id
_entity_poly.type
_entity_poly.pdbx_seq_one_letter_code
_entity_poly.pdbx_strand_id
1 'polypeptide(L)'
;MTSNIQTYRQYPRYKVSVLSPSNEKILPNNNATTPSDINLMSSSSSSSSKPNILPWPTIFWIALGILIFLALVIVVVVPIAVLANKAISTICPTTSITTTVTASSLPAQCSNYTTITDDTRSPDYTVSSSCDDTIFSTTPMWVRFTGSSGTLLASCPIDTGRCGADAPGWYSGVHPSLAGSVTSGFVCYNFDGDLCYWTSWILVTNCNGFYVYYLYAPPE
;
A
#
# COMPACT_ATOMS: atom_id res chain seq x y z
N MET A 1 31.02 32.32 8.36
CA MET A 1 30.37 31.63 7.23
C MET A 1 30.08 30.20 7.66
N THR A 2 28.97 29.99 8.35
CA THR A 2 28.47 28.65 8.68
C THR A 2 27.65 28.19 7.49
N SER A 3 28.20 27.27 6.69
CA SER A 3 27.51 26.66 5.57
C SER A 3 26.28 25.90 6.09
N ASN A 4 25.10 26.39 5.74
CA ASN A 4 23.87 25.61 5.79
C ASN A 4 24.08 24.37 4.93
N ILE A 5 24.34 23.23 5.56
CA ILE A 5 24.26 21.93 4.91
C ILE A 5 22.78 21.76 4.59
N GLN A 6 22.44 21.92 3.32
CA GLN A 6 21.14 21.60 2.77
C GLN A 6 20.77 20.17 3.19
N THR A 7 19.82 20.01 4.09
CA THR A 7 19.02 18.79 4.17
C THR A 7 18.13 18.75 2.93
N TYR A 8 18.72 18.43 1.78
CA TYR A 8 17.96 17.94 0.65
C TYR A 8 17.36 16.62 1.13
N ARG A 9 16.03 16.58 1.36
CA ARG A 9 15.35 15.29 1.47
C ARG A 9 15.50 14.65 0.10
N GLN A 10 16.49 13.78 -0.05
CA GLN A 10 16.61 12.91 -1.20
C GLN A 10 15.34 12.06 -1.19
N TYR A 11 14.50 12.24 -2.20
CA TYR A 11 13.31 11.41 -2.39
C TYR A 11 13.74 9.94 -2.44
N PRO A 12 12.96 9.02 -1.82
CA PRO A 12 13.36 7.63 -1.75
C PRO A 12 13.31 7.01 -3.13
N ARG A 13 14.29 6.16 -3.44
CA ARG A 13 14.29 5.43 -4.71
C ARG A 13 13.28 4.31 -4.65
N TYR A 14 12.31 4.36 -5.54
CA TYR A 14 11.23 3.38 -5.65
C TYR A 14 11.55 2.31 -6.70
N LYS A 15 11.22 1.07 -6.39
CA LYS A 15 11.45 -0.06 -7.30
C LYS A 15 10.52 -1.23 -7.02
N VAL A 16 9.93 -1.83 -8.05
CA VAL A 16 9.03 -2.98 -7.87
C VAL A 16 9.79 -4.27 -7.59
N SER A 17 9.35 -5.01 -6.58
CA SER A 17 9.94 -6.27 -6.12
C SER A 17 9.39 -7.46 -6.89
N VAL A 18 10.28 -8.40 -7.22
CA VAL A 18 9.97 -9.59 -8.00
C VAL A 18 10.33 -10.85 -7.21
N LEU A 19 9.41 -11.82 -7.18
CA LEU A 19 9.57 -13.09 -6.51
C LEU A 19 9.57 -14.25 -7.50
N SER A 20 10.32 -15.30 -7.14
CA SER A 20 10.15 -16.61 -7.74
C SER A 20 8.82 -17.24 -7.26
N PRO A 21 8.06 -17.95 -8.11
CA PRO A 21 6.79 -18.58 -7.73
C PRO A 21 6.88 -19.53 -6.52
N SER A 22 8.06 -20.09 -6.24
CA SER A 22 8.32 -20.90 -5.05
C SER A 22 8.34 -20.10 -3.73
N ASN A 23 8.63 -18.80 -3.80
CA ASN A 23 8.89 -17.94 -2.64
C ASN A 23 7.65 -17.14 -2.21
N GLU A 24 6.57 -17.15 -3.00
CA GLU A 24 5.28 -16.54 -2.64
C GLU A 24 4.71 -17.11 -1.33
N LYS A 25 5.07 -18.34 -0.97
CA LYS A 25 4.59 -19.04 0.23
C LYS A 25 5.38 -18.71 1.52
N ILE A 26 6.46 -17.94 1.46
CA ILE A 26 7.47 -17.88 2.53
C ILE A 26 7.50 -16.53 3.29
N LEU A 27 6.77 -15.48 2.86
CA LEU A 27 6.89 -14.17 3.53
C LEU A 27 6.33 -14.19 4.97
N PRO A 28 7.16 -13.84 5.99
CA PRO A 28 6.79 -13.94 7.39
C PRO A 28 5.96 -12.76 7.90
N ASN A 29 4.96 -13.08 8.73
CA ASN A 29 4.16 -12.17 9.54
C ASN A 29 5.02 -11.56 10.65
N ASN A 30 5.49 -10.32 10.49
CA ASN A 30 6.32 -9.65 11.49
C ASN A 30 5.60 -8.42 12.07
N ASN A 31 4.95 -8.68 13.21
CA ASN A 31 4.42 -7.71 14.16
C ASN A 31 5.59 -6.98 14.88
N ALA A 32 5.75 -5.67 14.68
CA ALA A 32 6.68 -4.84 15.46
C ALA A 32 6.21 -3.38 15.62
N THR A 33 5.58 -3.14 16.78
CA THR A 33 5.64 -1.99 17.69
C THR A 33 6.02 -0.58 17.17
N THR A 34 5.06 0.33 17.27
CA THR A 34 5.17 1.80 17.18
C THR A 34 5.55 2.46 18.52
N PRO A 35 6.20 3.64 18.51
CA PRO A 35 6.04 4.64 19.59
C PRO A 35 5.61 6.04 19.09
N SER A 36 4.59 6.61 19.79
CA SER A 36 4.37 8.02 20.25
C SER A 36 4.60 9.19 19.28
N ASP A 37 3.93 10.34 19.30
CA ASP A 37 2.77 10.96 19.98
C ASP A 37 2.73 12.37 19.36
N ILE A 38 1.60 12.91 18.86
CA ILE A 38 1.46 14.36 18.67
C ILE A 38 0.04 14.81 19.03
N ASN A 39 -0.02 15.62 20.09
CA ASN A 39 -1.15 16.45 20.50
C ASN A 39 -1.45 17.54 19.46
N LEU A 40 -2.74 17.85 19.26
CA LEU A 40 -3.15 19.16 18.77
C LEU A 40 -4.51 19.56 19.38
N MET A 41 -4.44 20.56 20.25
CA MET A 41 -5.56 21.38 20.69
C MET A 41 -6.01 22.30 19.54
N SER A 42 -7.31 22.47 19.35
CA SER A 42 -7.85 23.73 18.85
C SER A 42 -9.28 23.96 19.34
N SER A 43 -9.57 25.24 19.56
CA SER A 43 -10.68 25.83 20.28
C SER A 43 -11.70 26.49 19.35
N SER A 44 -12.81 26.95 19.96
CA SER A 44 -13.88 27.83 19.45
C SER A 44 -15.04 27.10 18.74
N SER A 45 -16.31 27.50 18.84
CA SER A 45 -16.91 28.79 19.16
C SER A 45 -18.38 28.62 19.61
N SER A 46 -18.87 29.60 20.35
CA SER A 46 -20.24 29.74 20.86
C SER A 46 -21.19 30.32 19.81
N SER A 47 -22.45 29.84 19.76
CA SER A 47 -23.60 30.71 19.47
C SER A 47 -24.87 30.14 20.10
N SER A 48 -25.56 30.97 20.87
CA SER A 48 -26.79 30.61 21.59
C SER A 48 -28.02 30.96 20.75
N SER A 49 -28.99 30.06 20.73
CA SER A 49 -30.41 30.44 20.64
C SER A 49 -31.17 29.66 21.71
N LYS A 50 -31.88 30.38 22.60
CA LYS A 50 -32.66 29.83 23.71
C LYS A 50 -33.93 29.15 23.18
N PRO A 51 -34.33 28.03 23.79
CA PRO A 51 -35.74 27.90 24.14
C PRO A 51 -35.99 27.37 25.57
N ASN A 52 -37.04 27.93 26.17
CA ASN A 52 -37.89 27.39 27.24
C ASN A 52 -37.22 26.63 28.40
N ILE A 53 -36.89 27.40 29.44
CA ILE A 53 -36.20 27.01 30.67
C ILE A 53 -37.17 26.24 31.60
N LEU A 54 -36.91 24.95 31.77
CA LEU A 54 -37.40 24.14 32.90
C LEU A 54 -36.77 24.63 34.22
N PRO A 55 -37.38 24.41 35.41
CA PRO A 55 -36.88 24.95 36.67
C PRO A 55 -35.44 24.49 36.98
N TRP A 56 -34.59 25.42 37.40
CA TRP A 56 -33.12 25.31 37.55
C TRP A 56 -32.56 24.06 38.25
N PRO A 57 -33.24 23.43 39.24
CA PRO A 57 -32.78 22.16 39.81
C PRO A 57 -32.80 21.02 38.77
N THR A 58 -33.79 20.99 37.88
CA THR A 58 -33.95 19.94 36.88
C THR A 58 -32.95 20.07 35.74
N ILE A 59 -32.63 21.30 35.32
CA ILE A 59 -31.60 21.56 34.30
C ILE A 59 -30.22 21.11 34.77
N PHE A 60 -29.91 21.28 36.07
CA PHE A 60 -28.61 20.88 36.60
C PHE A 60 -28.40 19.36 36.52
N TRP A 61 -29.43 18.58 36.89
CA TRP A 61 -29.38 17.11 36.79
C TRP A 61 -29.44 16.60 35.35
N ILE A 62 -30.16 17.29 34.46
CA ILE A 62 -30.20 16.96 33.02
C ILE A 62 -28.85 17.29 32.37
N ALA A 63 -28.26 18.45 32.65
CA ALA A 63 -26.95 18.83 32.11
C ALA A 63 -25.83 17.94 32.64
N LEU A 64 -25.86 17.58 33.93
CA LEU A 64 -24.91 16.63 34.51
C LEU A 64 -25.10 15.22 33.92
N GLY A 65 -26.34 14.78 33.73
CA GLY A 65 -26.65 13.50 33.08
C GLY A 65 -26.22 13.46 31.61
N ILE A 66 -26.44 14.54 30.85
CA ILE A 66 -25.98 14.67 29.46
C ILE A 66 -24.44 14.72 29.41
N LEU A 67 -23.76 15.44 30.30
CA LEU A 67 -22.30 15.47 30.36
C LEU A 67 -21.72 14.09 30.69
N ILE A 68 -22.32 13.37 31.65
CA ILE A 68 -21.91 11.99 31.99
C ILE A 68 -22.18 11.05 30.81
N PHE A 69 -23.34 11.14 30.17
CA PHE A 69 -23.70 10.32 29.02
C PHE A 69 -22.78 10.60 27.82
N LEU A 70 -22.52 11.87 27.50
CA LEU A 70 -21.58 12.26 26.44
C LEU A 70 -20.15 11.81 26.77
N ALA A 71 -19.70 11.96 28.02
CA ALA A 71 -18.39 11.46 28.45
C ALA A 71 -18.29 9.94 28.33
N LEU A 72 -19.33 9.19 28.72
CA LEU A 72 -19.37 7.73 28.57
C LEU A 72 -19.43 7.30 27.10
N VAL A 73 -20.21 7.97 26.27
CA VAL A 73 -20.25 7.73 24.82
C VAL A 73 -18.88 8.01 24.19
N ILE A 74 -18.19 9.07 24.59
CA ILE A 74 -16.84 9.38 24.10
C ILE A 74 -15.82 8.34 24.58
N VAL A 75 -15.82 7.99 25.86
CA VAL A 75 -14.85 7.05 26.46
C VAL A 75 -15.09 5.60 26.03
N VAL A 76 -16.29 5.24 25.58
CA VAL A 76 -16.60 3.87 25.14
C VAL A 76 -16.63 3.76 23.61
N VAL A 77 -17.31 4.67 22.91
CA VAL A 77 -17.53 4.56 21.45
C VAL A 77 -16.30 4.99 20.65
N VAL A 78 -15.56 6.02 21.08
CA VAL A 78 -14.35 6.46 20.38
C VAL A 78 -13.26 5.37 20.38
N PRO A 79 -12.89 4.74 21.51
CA PRO A 79 -11.92 3.66 21.46
C PRO A 79 -12.43 2.44 20.69
N ILE A 80 -13.72 2.11 20.72
CA ILE A 80 -14.28 1.00 19.91
C ILE A 80 -14.17 1.29 18.41
N ALA A 81 -14.45 2.53 17.96
CA ALA A 81 -14.31 2.92 16.57
C ALA A 81 -12.85 3.01 16.11
N VAL A 82 -11.94 3.46 16.99
CA VAL A 82 -10.48 3.50 16.74
C VAL A 82 -9.86 2.09 16.74
N LEU A 83 -10.47 1.11 17.40
CA LEU A 83 -10.03 -0.29 17.30
C LEU A 83 -10.52 -0.95 16.00
N ALA A 84 -11.63 -0.49 15.42
CA ALA A 84 -12.22 -1.09 14.22
C ALA A 84 -11.50 -0.74 12.91
N ASN A 85 -10.63 0.28 12.87
CA ASN A 85 -9.95 0.72 11.65
C ASN A 85 -8.48 0.27 11.53
N LYS A 86 -7.92 -0.44 12.53
CA LYS A 86 -6.52 -0.92 12.48
C LYS A 86 -6.35 -2.32 11.87
N ALA A 87 -7.45 -3.01 11.58
CA ALA A 87 -7.44 -4.36 11.00
C ALA A 87 -7.78 -4.33 9.49
N ILE A 88 -7.00 -3.59 8.69
CA ILE A 88 -6.97 -3.85 7.24
C ILE A 88 -6.00 -5.02 7.03
N SER A 89 -6.58 -6.21 7.09
CA SER A 89 -6.13 -7.53 6.63
C SER A 89 -4.66 -7.66 6.19
N THR A 90 -3.82 -8.19 7.09
CA THR A 90 -2.46 -8.74 6.84
C THR A 90 -2.49 -10.07 6.08
N ILE A 91 -3.46 -10.25 5.19
CA ILE A 91 -3.58 -11.46 4.38
C ILE A 91 -3.22 -11.04 2.96
N CYS A 92 -2.07 -11.50 2.48
CA CYS A 92 -1.70 -11.26 1.09
C CYS A 92 -2.74 -11.92 0.18
N PRO A 93 -3.18 -11.23 -0.89
CA PRO A 93 -4.18 -11.76 -1.80
C PRO A 93 -3.70 -13.09 -2.40
N THR A 94 -4.27 -14.18 -1.92
CA THR A 94 -4.05 -15.51 -2.49
C THR A 94 -5.40 -16.00 -3.00
N THR A 95 -5.60 -16.01 -4.32
CA THR A 95 -6.86 -16.49 -4.90
C THR A 95 -6.57 -17.51 -5.99
N SER A 96 -6.87 -18.77 -5.71
CA SER A 96 -6.94 -19.85 -6.69
C SER A 96 -8.41 -20.20 -6.92
N ILE A 97 -9.00 -19.62 -7.98
CA ILE A 97 -10.27 -20.08 -8.53
C ILE A 97 -9.98 -20.60 -9.93
N THR A 98 -10.18 -21.91 -10.11
CA THR A 98 -9.98 -22.63 -11.37
C THR A 98 -11.30 -22.64 -12.14
N THR A 99 -11.37 -21.83 -13.19
CA THR A 99 -12.48 -21.88 -14.15
C THR A 99 -11.91 -22.30 -15.49
N THR A 100 -12.45 -23.37 -16.07
CA THR A 100 -12.09 -23.86 -17.41
C THR A 100 -12.55 -22.88 -18.48
N VAL A 101 -11.65 -22.46 -19.38
CA VAL A 101 -11.96 -21.53 -20.48
C VAL A 101 -11.78 -22.18 -21.83
N THR A 102 -12.74 -21.90 -22.69
CA THR A 102 -12.70 -22.08 -24.14
C THR A 102 -11.71 -21.09 -24.76
N ALA A 103 -10.98 -21.52 -25.80
CA ALA A 103 -9.90 -20.76 -26.43
C ALA A 103 -10.35 -19.41 -27.01
N SER A 104 -10.09 -18.33 -26.27
CA SER A 104 -10.01 -16.97 -26.79
C SER A 104 -8.55 -16.66 -27.14
N SER A 105 -8.31 -15.93 -28.22
CA SER A 105 -6.96 -15.47 -28.58
C SER A 105 -6.40 -14.56 -27.48
N LEU A 106 -5.15 -14.79 -27.07
CA LEU A 106 -4.50 -14.00 -26.03
C LEU A 106 -4.42 -12.51 -26.41
N PRO A 107 -4.48 -11.59 -25.43
CA PRO A 107 -4.27 -10.16 -25.66
C PRO A 107 -2.92 -9.83 -26.29
N ALA A 108 -2.82 -8.72 -27.03
CA ALA A 108 -1.62 -8.33 -27.77
C ALA A 108 -0.36 -8.16 -26.89
N GLN A 109 -0.53 -7.69 -25.66
CA GLN A 109 0.55 -7.56 -24.67
C GLN A 109 1.18 -8.89 -24.26
N CYS A 110 0.57 -10.04 -24.61
CA CYS A 110 1.17 -11.36 -24.42
C CYS A 110 2.21 -11.70 -25.49
N SER A 111 2.32 -10.88 -26.54
CA SER A 111 3.31 -11.02 -27.61
C SER A 111 4.15 -9.75 -27.80
N ASN A 112 3.74 -8.63 -27.23
CA ASN A 112 4.42 -7.34 -27.31
C ASN A 112 4.67 -6.77 -25.91
N TYR A 113 5.84 -7.06 -25.37
CA TYR A 113 6.30 -6.63 -24.06
C TYR A 113 7.84 -6.51 -24.02
N THR A 114 8.35 -5.75 -23.07
CA THR A 114 9.78 -5.69 -22.76
C THR A 114 10.13 -6.68 -21.65
N THR A 115 11.24 -7.39 -21.80
CA THR A 115 11.71 -8.31 -20.75
C THR A 115 12.66 -7.60 -19.79
N ILE A 116 12.44 -7.78 -18.49
CA ILE A 116 13.31 -7.27 -17.43
C ILE A 116 13.90 -8.46 -16.68
N THR A 117 15.24 -8.56 -16.67
CA THR A 117 16.03 -9.64 -16.02
C THR A 117 16.84 -9.14 -14.82
N ASP A 118 16.40 -8.05 -14.19
CA ASP A 118 17.14 -7.43 -13.09
C ASP A 118 17.04 -8.27 -11.82
N ASP A 119 18.13 -8.97 -11.50
CA ASP A 119 18.24 -9.84 -10.31
C ASP A 119 18.18 -9.06 -8.99
N THR A 120 18.51 -7.76 -9.02
CA THR A 120 18.43 -6.92 -7.82
C THR A 120 17.01 -6.67 -7.35
N ARG A 121 16.00 -7.05 -8.16
CA ARG A 121 14.57 -6.96 -7.80
C ARG A 121 14.10 -8.00 -6.77
N SER A 122 14.96 -8.96 -6.42
CA SER A 122 14.63 -9.91 -5.36
C SER A 122 14.40 -9.21 -4.01
N PRO A 123 13.37 -9.57 -3.23
CA PRO A 123 13.20 -9.10 -1.85
C PRO A 123 14.38 -9.41 -0.93
N ASP A 124 15.17 -10.42 -1.26
CA ASP A 124 16.36 -10.76 -0.48
C ASP A 124 17.54 -9.84 -0.79
N TYR A 125 17.51 -9.17 -1.95
CA TYR A 125 18.58 -8.28 -2.38
C TYR A 125 18.55 -6.98 -1.57
N THR A 126 19.62 -6.71 -0.82
CA THR A 126 19.79 -5.51 0.00
C THR A 126 20.10 -4.27 -0.83
N VAL A 127 19.87 -3.08 -0.25
CA VAL A 127 20.02 -1.77 -0.92
C VAL A 127 21.21 -1.69 -1.87
N SER A 128 20.91 -1.30 -3.10
CA SER A 128 21.86 -0.77 -4.06
C SER A 128 21.40 0.61 -4.54
N SER A 129 22.19 1.18 -5.44
CA SER A 129 21.97 2.40 -6.22
C SER A 129 20.59 2.67 -6.82
N SER A 130 19.66 1.70 -6.86
CA SER A 130 18.77 1.56 -8.02
C SER A 130 17.34 2.05 -7.85
N CYS A 131 16.76 2.54 -8.95
CA CYS A 131 15.42 3.11 -9.06
C CYS A 131 14.79 2.75 -10.41
N ASP A 132 13.46 2.61 -10.42
CA ASP A 132 12.67 2.27 -11.60
C ASP A 132 12.29 3.48 -12.46
N ASP A 133 12.55 4.70 -11.97
CA ASP A 133 12.40 5.95 -12.72
C ASP A 133 13.14 5.90 -14.06
N THR A 134 14.38 5.41 -14.11
CA THR A 134 15.18 5.34 -15.33
C THR A 134 14.62 4.37 -16.37
N ILE A 135 14.00 3.26 -15.93
CA ILE A 135 13.46 2.21 -16.79
C ILE A 135 12.10 2.62 -17.37
N PHE A 136 11.28 3.34 -16.59
CA PHE A 136 9.92 3.71 -16.97
C PHE A 136 9.73 5.22 -17.23
N SER A 137 10.81 6.01 -17.22
CA SER A 137 10.85 7.49 -17.18
C SER A 137 10.01 8.23 -18.22
N THR A 138 9.77 7.64 -19.39
CA THR A 138 9.22 8.37 -20.55
C THR A 138 7.80 7.94 -20.91
N THR A 139 7.45 6.66 -20.77
CA THR A 139 6.09 6.17 -20.98
C THR A 139 5.84 4.87 -20.21
N PRO A 140 4.60 4.66 -19.71
CA PRO A 140 4.22 3.36 -19.18
C PRO A 140 4.25 2.29 -20.28
N MET A 141 4.70 1.09 -19.94
CA MET A 141 4.90 0.02 -20.91
C MET A 141 4.56 -1.36 -20.34
N TRP A 142 4.29 -2.30 -21.24
CA TRP A 142 4.10 -3.71 -20.90
C TRP A 142 5.45 -4.39 -20.68
N VAL A 143 5.63 -4.97 -19.50
CA VAL A 143 6.85 -5.69 -19.14
C VAL A 143 6.59 -7.09 -18.64
N ARG A 144 7.57 -7.97 -18.86
CA ARG A 144 7.64 -9.31 -18.30
C ARG A 144 8.90 -9.43 -17.46
N PHE A 145 8.75 -9.84 -16.21
CA PHE A 145 9.89 -10.18 -15.35
C PHE A 145 10.34 -11.61 -15.61
N THR A 146 11.65 -11.81 -15.73
CA THR A 146 12.32 -13.11 -15.84
C THR A 146 13.66 -13.04 -15.10
N GLY A 147 14.41 -14.16 -15.06
CA GLY A 147 15.72 -14.20 -14.39
C GLY A 147 15.64 -14.77 -12.98
N SER A 148 16.68 -14.50 -12.17
CA SER A 148 16.83 -15.15 -10.86
C SER A 148 16.06 -14.46 -9.74
N SER A 149 15.70 -13.18 -9.90
CA SER A 149 14.76 -12.50 -8.99
C SER A 149 13.36 -13.12 -9.05
N GLY A 150 12.98 -13.66 -10.21
CA GLY A 150 11.76 -14.43 -10.40
C GLY A 150 10.92 -13.90 -11.56
N THR A 151 9.60 -14.10 -11.46
CA THR A 151 8.67 -13.83 -12.58
C THR A 151 7.37 -13.15 -12.16
N LEU A 152 7.16 -12.96 -10.86
CA LEU A 152 5.95 -12.42 -10.28
C LEU A 152 6.25 -11.15 -9.51
N LEU A 153 5.42 -10.12 -9.64
CA LEU A 153 5.47 -9.01 -8.68
C LEU A 153 5.14 -9.55 -7.29
N ALA A 154 5.85 -9.07 -6.26
CA ALA A 154 5.55 -9.46 -4.89
C ALA A 154 4.09 -9.13 -4.53
N SER A 155 3.37 -10.07 -3.91
CA SER A 155 1.96 -9.92 -3.49
C SER A 155 1.81 -9.49 -2.03
N CYS A 156 2.93 -9.31 -1.32
CA CYS A 156 3.00 -8.87 0.07
C CYS A 156 3.99 -7.71 0.22
N PRO A 157 3.85 -6.90 1.29
CA PRO A 157 4.82 -5.88 1.64
C PRO A 157 6.25 -6.44 1.76
N ILE A 158 7.20 -5.68 1.20
CA ILE A 158 8.63 -5.95 1.29
C ILE A 158 9.25 -4.89 2.21
N ASP A 159 10.13 -5.30 3.11
CA ASP A 159 10.79 -4.39 4.06
C ASP A 159 11.60 -3.30 3.33
N THR A 160 11.62 -2.08 3.87
CA THR A 160 12.43 -0.97 3.33
C THR A 160 13.89 -1.37 3.15
N GLY A 161 14.54 -0.87 2.11
CA GLY A 161 15.94 -1.17 1.83
C GLY A 161 16.20 -2.54 1.18
N ARG A 162 15.17 -3.12 0.56
CA ARG A 162 15.23 -4.37 -0.20
C ARG A 162 14.97 -4.12 -1.68
N CYS A 163 15.05 -5.15 -2.51
CA CYS A 163 14.86 -5.03 -3.96
C CYS A 163 15.85 -4.02 -4.59
N GLY A 164 17.01 -3.81 -3.96
CA GLY A 164 18.01 -2.86 -4.43
C GLY A 164 17.57 -1.38 -4.39
N ALA A 165 16.56 -1.03 -3.60
CA ALA A 165 15.98 0.31 -3.54
C ALA A 165 15.67 0.74 -2.09
N ASP A 166 15.38 2.02 -1.88
CA ASP A 166 15.00 2.55 -0.55
C ASP A 166 13.57 2.14 -0.20
N ALA A 167 12.66 2.31 -1.17
CA ALA A 167 11.23 2.04 -1.05
C ALA A 167 10.80 0.93 -2.03
N PRO A 168 10.81 -0.34 -1.59
CA PRO A 168 10.38 -1.45 -2.44
C PRO A 168 8.86 -1.47 -2.63
N GLY A 169 8.45 -1.73 -3.86
CA GLY A 169 7.06 -1.84 -4.30
C GLY A 169 6.55 -3.28 -4.35
N TRP A 170 5.31 -3.50 -3.96
CA TRP A 170 4.59 -4.77 -4.04
C TRP A 170 3.19 -4.55 -4.64
N TYR A 171 2.67 -5.53 -5.39
CA TYR A 171 1.34 -5.48 -5.98
C TYR A 171 0.27 -5.84 -4.96
N SER A 172 -0.59 -4.88 -4.62
CA SER A 172 -1.68 -5.05 -3.66
C SER A 172 -2.97 -5.62 -4.26
N GLY A 173 -3.00 -5.82 -5.58
CA GLY A 173 -4.10 -6.49 -6.27
C GLY A 173 -3.93 -8.01 -6.34
N VAL A 174 -4.81 -8.66 -7.10
CA VAL A 174 -4.79 -10.10 -7.32
C VAL A 174 -4.24 -10.39 -8.72
N HIS A 175 -3.25 -11.27 -8.81
CA HIS A 175 -2.77 -11.77 -10.10
C HIS A 175 -3.88 -12.58 -10.80
N PRO A 176 -4.20 -12.33 -12.09
CA PRO A 176 -5.26 -13.03 -12.78
C PRO A 176 -4.99 -14.53 -12.86
N SER A 177 -5.94 -15.37 -12.44
CA SER A 177 -5.80 -16.82 -12.57
C SER A 177 -6.09 -17.33 -13.98
N LEU A 178 -6.89 -16.57 -14.74
CA LEU A 178 -7.39 -16.98 -16.04
C LEU A 178 -6.49 -16.50 -17.18
N ALA A 179 -6.05 -17.41 -18.05
CA ALA A 179 -5.31 -17.04 -19.26
C ALA A 179 -6.14 -16.05 -20.12
N GLY A 180 -5.49 -14.99 -20.57
CA GLY A 180 -6.09 -13.89 -21.32
C GLY A 180 -6.85 -12.86 -20.48
N SER A 181 -7.06 -13.10 -19.18
CA SER A 181 -7.72 -12.12 -18.31
C SER A 181 -6.75 -11.03 -17.84
N VAL A 182 -7.32 -9.86 -17.58
CA VAL A 182 -6.63 -8.67 -17.10
C VAL A 182 -7.24 -8.26 -15.76
N THR A 183 -6.40 -8.00 -14.77
CA THR A 183 -6.79 -7.34 -13.51
C THR A 183 -6.10 -6.00 -13.40
N SER A 184 -6.67 -5.12 -12.58
CA SER A 184 -6.08 -3.82 -12.24
C SER A 184 -5.88 -3.71 -10.74
N GLY A 185 -4.95 -2.87 -10.32
CA GLY A 185 -4.72 -2.58 -8.91
C GLY A 185 -3.59 -1.59 -8.73
N PHE A 186 -2.96 -1.64 -7.56
CA PHE A 186 -1.88 -0.72 -7.22
C PHE A 186 -0.61 -1.49 -6.88
N VAL A 187 0.53 -0.92 -7.24
CA VAL A 187 1.78 -1.17 -6.55
C VAL A 187 1.84 -0.24 -5.35
N CYS A 188 1.95 -0.78 -4.14
CA CYS A 188 2.20 -0.06 -2.91
C CYS A 188 3.71 -0.06 -2.63
N TYR A 189 4.27 1.10 -2.30
CA TYR A 189 5.68 1.25 -1.94
C TYR A 189 5.84 1.47 -0.44
N ASN A 190 6.62 0.59 0.20
CA ASN A 190 6.87 0.64 1.64
C ASN A 190 7.96 1.66 1.96
N PHE A 191 7.63 2.71 2.72
CA PHE A 191 8.58 3.73 3.15
C PHE A 191 8.07 4.49 4.39
N ASP A 192 8.99 5.05 5.19
CA ASP A 192 8.68 5.91 6.36
C ASP A 192 7.66 5.30 7.37
N GLY A 193 7.66 3.97 7.51
CA GLY A 193 6.74 3.25 8.40
C GLY A 193 5.32 3.04 7.85
N ASP A 194 5.04 3.49 6.62
CA ASP A 194 3.81 3.19 5.88
C ASP A 194 4.08 2.14 4.79
N LEU A 195 3.39 0.99 4.88
CA LEU A 195 3.51 -0.13 3.93
C LEU A 195 3.04 0.23 2.51
N CYS A 196 2.32 1.35 2.36
CA CYS A 196 1.81 1.87 1.11
C CYS A 196 1.94 3.41 1.06
N TYR A 197 3.10 3.93 1.49
CA TYR A 197 3.43 5.37 1.49
C TYR A 197 3.16 6.04 0.13
N TRP A 198 3.46 5.33 -0.95
CA TRP A 198 3.13 5.75 -2.30
C TRP A 198 2.50 4.62 -3.12
N THR A 199 1.72 4.98 -4.13
CA THR A 199 1.02 4.03 -5.01
C THR A 199 1.16 4.35 -6.49
N SER A 200 1.36 3.31 -7.29
CA SER A 200 1.23 3.38 -8.76
C SER A 200 0.10 2.48 -9.24
N TRP A 201 -0.79 2.98 -10.08
CA TRP A 201 -1.82 2.13 -10.72
C TRP A 201 -1.19 1.24 -11.79
N ILE A 202 -1.59 -0.03 -11.86
CA ILE A 202 -1.08 -0.98 -12.85
C ILE A 202 -2.18 -1.87 -13.44
N LEU A 203 -1.87 -2.48 -14.59
CA LEU A 203 -2.63 -3.59 -15.17
C LEU A 203 -1.78 -4.86 -15.19
N VAL A 204 -2.39 -6.01 -14.94
CA VAL A 204 -1.74 -7.32 -14.93
C VAL A 204 -2.50 -8.24 -15.86
N THR A 205 -1.81 -8.90 -16.79
CA THR A 205 -2.42 -9.89 -17.70
C THR A 205 -1.77 -11.25 -17.49
N ASN A 206 -2.57 -12.32 -17.42
CA ASN A 206 -2.07 -13.69 -17.44
C ASN A 206 -1.99 -14.17 -18.88
N CYS A 207 -0.78 -14.36 -19.39
CA CYS A 207 -0.51 -14.70 -20.78
C CYS A 207 -0.32 -16.21 -21.00
N ASN A 208 -1.01 -17.02 -20.21
CA ASN A 208 -0.94 -18.48 -20.24
C ASN A 208 0.46 -19.01 -19.84
N GLY A 209 0.78 -18.94 -18.56
CA GLY A 209 2.03 -19.45 -17.98
C GLY A 209 3.05 -18.38 -17.58
N PHE A 210 2.76 -17.11 -17.88
CA PHE A 210 3.52 -15.96 -17.38
C PHE A 210 2.63 -14.74 -17.26
N TYR A 211 3.09 -13.74 -16.51
CA TYR A 211 2.40 -12.47 -16.34
C TYR A 211 3.12 -11.35 -17.09
N VAL A 212 2.34 -10.41 -17.59
CA VAL A 212 2.84 -9.12 -18.08
C VAL A 212 2.17 -7.99 -17.32
N TYR A 213 2.93 -6.95 -17.06
CA TYR A 213 2.56 -5.83 -16.19
C TYR A 213 2.65 -4.54 -16.98
N TYR A 214 1.61 -3.73 -16.94
CA TYR A 214 1.64 -2.37 -17.45
C TYR A 214 2.06 -1.44 -16.31
N LEU A 215 3.31 -1.00 -16.31
CA LEU A 215 3.92 -0.24 -15.22
C LEU A 215 4.17 1.20 -15.63
N TYR A 216 3.95 2.13 -14.70
CA TYR A 216 4.28 3.55 -14.80
C TYR A 216 5.59 3.83 -14.05
N ALA A 217 6.27 4.91 -14.42
CA ALA A 217 7.36 5.44 -13.61
C ALA A 217 6.89 5.71 -12.18
N PRO A 218 7.63 5.26 -11.17
CA PRO A 218 7.44 5.78 -9.82
C PRO A 218 7.86 7.27 -9.76
N PRO A 219 7.44 8.02 -8.73
CA PRO A 219 7.80 9.41 -8.58
C PRO A 219 9.31 9.54 -8.32
N GLU A 220 9.89 10.65 -8.75
CA GLU A 220 11.28 11.01 -8.43
C GLU A 220 11.44 11.37 -6.95
#